data_AF-H1YHV5-F1
#
_entry.id   AF-H1YHV5-F1
#
_cell.length_a   1.000
_cell.length_b   1.000
_cell.length_c   1.000
_cell.angle_alpha   90.00
_cell.angle_beta   90.00
_cell.angle_gamma   90.00
#
_symmetry.space_group_name_H-M   'P 1'
#
loop_
_entity.id
_entity.type
_entity.pdbx_description
1 polymer ?
#
loop_
_entity_poly.entity_id
_entity_poly.type
_entity_poly.pdbx_seq_one_letter_code
_entity_poly.pdbx_strand_id
1 'polypeptide(L)'
;MELHATTLDIIDYIIHYDFYDTLTSDEISKRAGSHDELNKIRAKSKEHLAQFFVDANFYNKKNQLLPLAELKEIITAKISGFKEKELDEFVKKLKKDAKKIKALHKEVTK
;
A
#
# COMPACT_ATOMS: atom_id res chain seq x y z
N MET A 1 13.29 -0.82 18.34
CA MET A 1 12.76 0.29 17.50
C MET A 1 11.45 0.79 18.12
N GLU A 2 11.19 2.11 18.21
CA GLU A 2 9.97 2.63 18.86
C GLU A 2 8.73 2.27 18.02
N LEU A 3 7.76 1.54 18.60
CA LEU A 3 6.59 0.99 17.91
C LEU A 3 5.79 2.08 17.13
N HIS A 4 5.77 3.30 17.66
CA HIS A 4 5.14 4.45 17.02
C HIS A 4 5.85 4.89 15.74
N ALA A 5 7.18 4.94 15.73
CA ALA A 5 7.94 5.26 14.53
C ALA A 5 7.70 4.21 13.44
N THR A 6 7.72 2.92 13.81
CA THR A 6 7.44 1.83 12.86
C THR A 6 6.01 1.86 12.33
N THR A 7 5.04 2.22 13.17
CA THR A 7 3.65 2.38 12.73
C THR A 7 3.54 3.48 11.68
N LEU A 8 4.24 4.61 11.88
CA LEU A 8 4.26 5.69 10.89
C LEU A 8 4.95 5.28 9.58
N ASP A 9 6.05 4.51 9.64
CA ASP A 9 6.70 3.98 8.44
C ASP A 9 5.75 3.08 7.63
N ILE A 10 5.00 2.21 8.31
CA ILE A 10 4.01 1.34 7.65
C ILE A 10 2.89 2.18 7.01
N ILE A 11 2.42 3.22 7.69
CA ILE A 11 1.42 4.15 7.15
C ILE A 11 1.94 4.83 5.88
N ASP A 12 3.20 5.28 5.87
CA ASP A 12 3.82 5.89 4.69
C ASP A 12 3.81 4.94 3.49
N TYR A 13 4.08 3.65 3.70
CA TYR A 13 3.98 2.66 2.62
C TYR A 13 2.54 2.45 2.13
N ILE A 14 1.55 2.45 3.03
CA ILE A 14 0.13 2.34 2.65
C ILE A 14 -0.29 3.54 1.80
N ILE A 15 0.10 4.76 2.20
CA ILE A 15 -0.13 5.98 1.44
C ILE A 15 0.55 5.90 0.07
N HIS A 16 1.78 5.39 -0.01
CA HIS A 16 2.45 5.18 -1.28
C HIS A 16 1.68 4.24 -2.21
N TYR A 17 1.13 3.12 -1.71
CA TYR A 17 0.34 2.22 -2.54
C TYR A 17 -0.93 2.88 -3.06
N ASP A 18 -1.65 3.60 -2.20
CA ASP A 18 -2.85 4.35 -2.58
C ASP A 18 -2.57 5.42 -3.64
N PHE A 19 -1.47 6.15 -3.47
CA PHE A 19 -1.01 7.15 -4.43
C PHE A 19 -0.79 6.53 -5.82
N TYR A 20 -0.11 5.39 -5.92
CA TYR A 20 0.10 4.74 -7.22
C TYR A 20 -1.17 4.09 -7.78
N ASP A 21 -2.11 3.58 -6.96
CA ASP A 21 -3.41 3.12 -7.47
C ASP A 21 -4.23 4.28 -8.04
N THR A 22 -4.19 5.45 -7.38
CA THR A 22 -4.84 6.67 -7.84
C THR A 22 -4.23 7.17 -9.15
N LEU A 23 -2.91 7.31 -9.22
CA LEU A 23 -2.22 7.70 -10.46
C LEU A 23 -2.51 6.72 -11.61
N THR A 24 -2.50 5.41 -11.33
CA THR A 24 -2.82 4.39 -12.33
C THR A 24 -4.26 4.54 -12.80
N SER A 25 -5.20 4.83 -11.91
CA SER A 25 -6.61 5.05 -12.24
C SER A 25 -6.79 6.31 -13.11
N ASP A 26 -6.07 7.38 -12.79
CA ASP A 26 -6.05 8.60 -13.60
C ASP A 26 -5.49 8.34 -15.00
N GLU A 27 -4.41 7.56 -15.13
CA GLU A 27 -3.84 7.18 -16.43
C GLU A 27 -4.80 6.32 -17.26
N ILE A 28 -5.50 5.37 -16.62
CA ILE A 28 -6.55 4.58 -17.28
C ILE A 28 -7.63 5.50 -17.83
N SER A 29 -8.09 6.48 -17.04
CA SER A 29 -9.16 7.40 -17.46
C SER A 29 -8.77 8.29 -18.66
N LYS A 30 -7.48 8.48 -18.90
CA LYS A 30 -6.94 9.39 -19.94
C LYS A 30 -6.51 8.66 -21.22
N ARG A 31 -6.32 7.34 -21.21
CA ARG A 31 -5.83 6.57 -22.37
C ARG A 31 -6.98 5.86 -23.09
N ALA A 32 -6.90 5.76 -24.42
CA ALA A 32 -7.78 4.91 -25.22
C ALA A 32 -7.07 3.58 -25.56
N GLY A 33 -7.75 2.43 -25.39
CA GLY A 33 -7.21 1.11 -25.73
C GLY A 33 -7.15 0.13 -24.55
N SER A 34 -6.36 -0.94 -24.66
CA SER A 34 -6.20 -1.92 -23.57
C SER A 34 -5.46 -1.34 -22.38
N HIS A 35 -5.96 -1.62 -21.18
CA HIS A 35 -5.40 -1.19 -19.90
C HIS A 35 -4.78 -2.34 -19.10
N ASP A 36 -4.46 -3.47 -19.74
CA ASP A 36 -4.06 -4.70 -19.04
C ASP A 36 -2.85 -4.48 -18.11
N GLU A 37 -1.84 -3.73 -18.55
CA GLU A 37 -0.65 -3.43 -17.73
C GLU A 37 -0.96 -2.50 -16.55
N LEU A 38 -1.82 -1.49 -16.74
CA LEU A 38 -2.25 -0.61 -15.66
C LEU A 38 -3.11 -1.37 -14.65
N ASN A 39 -4.02 -2.23 -15.10
CA ASN A 39 -4.83 -3.08 -14.23
C ASN A 39 -3.98 -4.08 -13.43
N LYS A 40 -2.88 -4.61 -13.99
CA LYS A 40 -1.91 -5.44 -13.26
C LYS A 40 -1.25 -4.68 -12.11
N ILE A 41 -0.94 -3.38 -12.29
CA ILE A 41 -0.36 -2.54 -11.23
C ILE A 41 -1.36 -2.37 -10.07
N ARG A 42 -2.64 -2.13 -10.39
CA ARG A 42 -3.72 -2.03 -9.39
C ARG A 42 -3.91 -3.33 -8.63
N ALA A 43 -3.97 -4.44 -9.34
CA ALA A 43 -4.11 -5.78 -8.76
C ALA A 43 -2.95 -6.07 -7.80
N LYS A 44 -1.70 -5.81 -8.21
CA LYS A 44 -0.52 -5.98 -7.35
C LYS A 44 -0.57 -5.09 -6.11
N SER A 45 -0.96 -3.83 -6.25
CA SER A 45 -1.07 -2.90 -5.09
C SER A 45 -2.05 -3.43 -4.04
N LYS A 46 -3.20 -3.93 -4.48
CA LYS A 46 -4.21 -4.54 -3.61
C LYS A 46 -3.73 -5.87 -3.01
N GLU A 47 -3.09 -6.71 -3.82
CA GLU A 47 -2.54 -8.00 -3.38
C GLU A 47 -1.48 -7.81 -2.29
N HIS A 48 -0.54 -6.88 -2.48
CA HIS A 48 0.51 -6.60 -1.51
C HIS A 48 -0.10 -6.19 -0.17
N LEU A 49 -1.07 -5.27 -0.15
CA LEU A 49 -1.75 -4.89 1.09
C LEU A 49 -2.52 -6.05 1.72
N ALA A 50 -3.28 -6.82 0.93
CA ALA A 50 -4.08 -7.94 1.42
C ALA A 50 -3.22 -9.08 2.01
N GLN A 51 -2.04 -9.35 1.46
CA GLN A 51 -1.10 -10.35 2.00
C GLN A 51 -0.66 -10.02 3.43
N PHE A 52 -0.54 -8.74 3.76
CA PHE A 52 -0.07 -8.29 5.08
C PHE A 52 -1.20 -8.03 6.04
N PHE A 53 -2.31 -7.49 5.53
CA PHE A 53 -3.44 -7.03 6.31
C PHE A 53 -4.72 -7.74 5.86
N VAL A 54 -4.71 -9.06 6.00
CA VAL A 54 -5.91 -9.89 5.81
C VAL A 54 -7.02 -9.31 6.70
N ASP A 55 -8.17 -9.04 6.10
CA ASP A 55 -9.37 -8.45 6.71
C ASP A 55 -9.26 -7.00 7.21
N ALA A 56 -8.15 -6.30 6.98
CA ALA A 56 -8.07 -4.88 7.28
C ALA A 56 -8.72 -4.06 6.16
N ASN A 57 -9.57 -3.11 6.55
CA ASN A 57 -10.08 -2.12 5.64
C ASN A 57 -9.40 -0.77 5.89
N PHE A 58 -8.53 -0.35 4.98
CA PHE A 58 -7.86 0.96 5.02
C PHE A 58 -8.67 2.08 4.38
N TYR A 59 -9.85 1.76 3.85
CA TYR A 59 -10.63 2.67 3.04
C TYR A 59 -12.03 2.90 3.61
N ASN A 60 -12.48 4.15 3.58
CA ASN A 60 -13.84 4.50 3.95
C ASN A 60 -14.84 4.08 2.85
N LYS A 61 -16.14 4.32 3.09
CA LYS A 61 -17.22 4.00 2.13
C LYS A 61 -17.12 4.75 0.78
N LYS A 62 -16.28 5.78 0.69
CA LYS A 62 -16.00 6.55 -0.53
C LYS A 62 -14.72 6.09 -1.23
N ASN A 63 -14.13 4.95 -0.83
CA ASN A 63 -12.83 4.46 -1.28
C ASN A 63 -11.68 5.46 -1.04
N GLN A 64 -11.78 6.30 -0.01
CA GLN A 64 -10.67 7.17 0.41
C GLN A 64 -9.94 6.53 1.58
N LEU A 65 -8.63 6.71 1.68
CA LEU A 65 -7.87 6.27 2.85
C LEU A 65 -8.49 6.78 4.14
N LEU A 66 -8.50 5.92 5.15
CA LEU A 66 -8.95 6.28 6.50
C LEU A 66 -8.05 7.37 7.11
N PRO A 67 -8.59 8.18 8.03
CA PRO A 67 -7.80 9.14 8.80
C PRO A 67 -6.61 8.49 9.52
N LEU A 68 -5.55 9.28 9.75
CA LEU A 68 -4.31 8.82 10.37
C LEU A 68 -4.53 8.09 11.71
N ALA A 69 -5.49 8.55 12.52
CA ALA A 69 -5.81 7.91 13.80
C ALA A 69 -6.29 6.45 13.62
N GLU A 70 -7.23 6.23 12.70
CA GLU A 70 -7.78 4.91 12.40
C GLU A 70 -6.72 4.00 11.75
N LEU A 71 -5.89 4.54 10.85
CA LEU A 71 -4.77 3.79 10.27
C LEU A 71 -3.78 3.33 11.35
N LYS A 72 -3.45 4.21 12.30
CA LYS A 72 -2.60 3.86 13.44
C LYS A 72 -3.19 2.72 14.26
N GLU A 73 -4.48 2.74 14.54
CA GLU A 73 -5.14 1.68 15.31
C GLU A 73 -5.06 0.33 14.59
N ILE A 74 -5.42 0.29 13.30
CA ILE A 74 -5.38 -0.94 12.48
C ILE A 74 -3.97 -1.53 12.44
N ILE A 75 -2.96 -0.69 12.18
CA ILE A 75 -1.58 -1.13 12.05
C ILE A 75 -1.01 -1.56 13.39
N THR A 76 -1.28 -0.78 14.45
CA THR A 76 -0.85 -1.12 15.82
C THR A 76 -1.43 -2.46 16.23
N ALA A 77 -2.73 -2.69 16.00
CA ALA A 77 -3.38 -3.97 16.29
C ALA A 77 -2.72 -5.12 15.52
N LYS A 78 -2.34 -4.91 14.26
CA LYS A 78 -1.65 -5.93 13.46
C LYS A 78 -0.26 -6.28 14.00
N ILE A 79 0.53 -5.27 14.39
CA ILE A 79 1.93 -5.47 14.77
C ILE A 79 2.13 -5.68 16.27
N SER A 80 1.09 -5.54 17.10
CA SER A 80 1.17 -5.67 18.56
C SER A 80 1.68 -7.03 19.04
N GLY A 81 1.60 -8.07 18.21
CA GLY A 81 2.10 -9.41 18.53
C GLY A 81 3.44 -9.77 17.87
N PHE A 82 4.02 -8.87 17.08
CA PHE A 82 5.22 -9.17 16.30
C PHE A 82 6.47 -9.07 17.17
N LYS A 83 7.37 -10.03 17.02
CA LYS A 83 8.73 -9.90 17.51
C LYS A 83 9.49 -8.90 16.64
N GLU A 84 10.53 -8.29 17.19
CA GLU A 84 11.32 -7.27 16.47
C GLU A 84 11.83 -7.75 15.10
N LYS A 85 12.26 -9.01 14.99
CA LYS A 85 12.69 -9.61 13.72
C LYS A 85 11.54 -9.71 12.70
N GLU A 86 10.36 -10.13 13.15
CA GLU A 86 9.17 -10.25 12.30
C GLU A 86 8.72 -8.86 11.81
N LEU A 87 8.80 -7.86 12.69
CA LEU A 87 8.49 -6.47 12.37
C LEU A 87 9.48 -5.89 11.35
N ASP A 88 10.78 -6.13 11.52
CA ASP A 88 11.80 -5.68 10.57
C ASP A 88 11.64 -6.34 9.19
N GLU A 89 11.41 -7.66 9.15
CA GLU A 89 11.13 -8.38 7.90
C GLU A 89 9.86 -7.87 7.22
N PHE A 90 8.82 -7.58 8.00
CA PHE A 90 7.57 -7.00 7.52
C PHE A 90 7.77 -5.63 6.86
N VAL A 91 8.43 -4.70 7.58
CA VAL A 91 8.72 -3.35 7.07
C VAL A 91 9.61 -3.41 5.82
N LYS A 92 10.63 -4.28 5.82
CA LYS A 92 11.49 -4.49 4.64
C LYS A 92 10.71 -4.98 3.43
N LYS A 93 9.75 -5.88 3.63
CA LYS A 93 8.93 -6.39 2.52
C LYS A 93 8.00 -5.30 1.98
N LEU A 94 7.34 -4.52 2.85
CA LEU A 94 6.55 -3.35 2.44
C LEU A 94 7.40 -2.35 1.63
N LYS A 95 8.59 -2.01 2.11
CA LYS A 95 9.52 -1.13 1.39
C LYS A 95 9.90 -1.65 0.00
N LYS A 96 10.15 -2.96 -0.11
CA LYS A 96 10.52 -3.60 -1.38
C LYS A 96 9.36 -3.58 -2.36
N ASP A 97 8.14 -3.85 -1.90
CA ASP A 97 6.96 -3.89 -2.76
C ASP A 97 6.53 -2.47 -3.19
N ALA A 98 6.64 -1.46 -2.32
CA ALA A 98 6.46 -0.05 -2.69
C ALA A 98 7.42 0.38 -3.81
N LYS A 99 8.70 -0.02 -3.74
CA LYS A 99 9.66 0.24 -4.82
C LYS A 99 9.28 -0.42 -6.15
N LYS A 100 8.75 -1.66 -6.10
CA LYS A 100 8.32 -2.36 -7.32
C LYS A 100 7.14 -1.66 -7.98
N ILE A 101 6.13 -1.25 -7.21
CA ILE A 101 4.96 -0.56 -7.76
C ILE A 101 5.36 0.77 -8.41
N LYS A 102 6.23 1.54 -7.76
CA LYS A 102 6.82 2.74 -8.35
C LYS A 102 7.53 2.47 -9.67
N ALA A 103 8.34 1.41 -9.73
CA ALA A 103 9.06 1.04 -10.94
C ALA A 103 8.10 0.64 -12.08
N LEU A 104 7.14 -0.23 -11.78
CA LEU A 104 6.13 -0.68 -12.75
C LEU A 104 5.32 0.50 -13.29
N HIS A 105 4.86 1.40 -12.42
CA HIS A 105 4.15 2.59 -12.86
C HIS A 105 5.01 3.42 -13.82
N LYS A 106 6.27 3.68 -13.47
CA LYS A 106 7.19 4.45 -14.32
C LYS A 106 7.44 3.79 -15.69
N GLU A 107 7.47 2.46 -15.76
CA GLU A 107 7.64 1.72 -17.01
C GLU A 107 6.42 1.84 -17.92
N VAL A 108 5.21 1.77 -17.36
CA VAL A 108 3.95 1.79 -18.12
C VAL A 108 3.53 3.22 -18.52
N THR A 109 3.96 4.23 -17.76
CA THR A 109 3.62 5.65 -18.02
C THR A 109 4.72 6.45 -18.71
N LYS A 110 5.76 5.80 -19.22
CA LYS A 110 6.71 6.40 -20.16
C LYS A 110 6.06 6.65 -21.52
#